data_AF-A0A1F2FAP6-F1
#
_entry.id   AF-A0A1F2FAP6-F1
#
_cell.length_a   1.000
_cell.length_b   1.000
_cell.length_c   1.000
_cell.angle_alpha   90.00
_cell.angle_beta   90.00
_cell.angle_gamma   90.00
#
_symmetry.space_group_name_H-M   'P 1'
#
loop_
_entity.id
_entity.type
_entity.pdbx_description
1 polymer ?
#
loop_
_entity_poly.entity_id
_entity_poly.type
_entity_poly.pdbx_seq_one_letter_code
_entity_poly.pdbx_strand_id
1 'polypeptide(L)'
;MPESREGKPAARPRINRIAGAFAALSGQAPPRPPLPHILAATLAVTIPLLILGAVADATHLALLTPPMAATAALIVGGPDLPLAQPRNVILGHFIGGLIGLALAIWFGGSILVGGLAAGLSFGAMLVLRCAHSPGAATAMLLVTMPPEHPLRFLPVLIASAALVVAAGLVANRIRRLRYPAYWW
;
A
#
# COMPACT_ATOMS: atom_id res chain seq x y z
N MET A 1 -0.30 -78.86 -2.60
CA MET A 1 -1.04 -77.65 -3.02
C MET A 1 -2.33 -77.63 -2.22
N PRO A 2 -2.48 -76.65 -1.30
CA PRO A 2 -3.11 -75.39 -1.69
C PRO A 2 -2.36 -74.14 -1.20
N GLU A 3 -2.68 -73.04 -1.86
CA GLU A 3 -1.96 -71.77 -1.99
C GLU A 3 -2.33 -70.80 -0.85
N SER A 4 -1.33 -70.33 -0.10
CA SER A 4 -1.50 -69.30 0.95
C SER A 4 -1.61 -67.92 0.32
N ARG A 5 -2.79 -67.29 0.43
CA ARG A 5 -3.01 -65.89 0.04
C ARG A 5 -2.26 -64.95 0.99
N GLU A 6 -1.16 -64.39 0.53
CA GLU A 6 -0.51 -63.23 1.17
C GLU A 6 -1.38 -61.99 1.02
N GLY A 7 -1.85 -61.46 2.15
CA GLY A 7 -2.54 -60.17 2.22
C GLY A 7 -1.56 -59.02 2.02
N LYS A 8 -1.70 -58.28 0.91
CA LYS A 8 -0.96 -57.05 0.62
C LYS A 8 -1.27 -55.98 1.69
N PRO A 9 -0.28 -55.28 2.28
CA PRO A 9 -0.55 -54.27 3.29
C PRO A 9 -1.26 -53.07 2.66
N ALA A 10 -2.37 -52.64 3.28
CA ALA A 10 -3.16 -51.50 2.85
C ALA A 10 -2.35 -50.20 2.93
N ALA A 11 -2.30 -49.48 1.81
CA ALA A 11 -1.64 -48.18 1.69
C ALA A 11 -2.21 -47.16 2.70
N ARG A 12 -1.39 -46.71 3.65
CA ARG A 12 -1.68 -45.50 4.44
C ARG A 12 -0.89 -44.32 3.91
N PRO A 13 -1.46 -43.49 3.01
CA PRO A 13 -1.03 -42.09 2.99
C PRO A 13 -2.14 -41.13 2.52
N ARG A 14 -3.03 -40.69 3.42
CA ARG A 14 -3.87 -39.49 3.17
C ARG A 14 -3.90 -38.47 4.30
N ILE A 15 -3.61 -38.86 5.55
CA ILE A 15 -3.69 -37.95 6.71
C ILE A 15 -2.47 -37.00 6.80
N ASN A 16 -1.29 -37.42 6.32
CA ASN A 16 -0.06 -36.61 6.43
C ASN A 16 0.00 -35.36 5.52
N ARG A 17 -0.81 -35.27 4.46
CA ARG A 17 -0.72 -34.14 3.51
C ARG A 17 -1.38 -32.85 4.01
N ILE A 18 -2.46 -32.97 4.80
CA ILE A 18 -3.20 -31.80 5.30
C ILE A 18 -2.44 -31.16 6.47
N ALA A 19 -1.87 -31.98 7.37
CA ALA A 19 -1.04 -31.49 8.47
C ALA A 19 0.22 -30.73 7.97
N GLY A 20 0.85 -31.22 6.90
CA GLY A 20 1.98 -30.53 6.25
C GLY A 20 1.58 -29.19 5.61
N ALA A 21 0.35 -29.06 5.10
CA ALA A 21 -0.15 -27.80 4.52
C ALA A 21 -0.36 -26.71 5.58
N PHE A 22 -0.83 -27.05 6.78
CA PHE A 22 -0.97 -26.10 7.89
C PHE A 22 0.38 -25.77 8.57
N ALA A 23 1.30 -26.74 8.65
CA ALA A 23 2.66 -26.47 9.09
C ALA A 23 3.41 -25.53 8.12
N ALA A 24 3.13 -25.58 6.82
CA ALA A 24 3.66 -24.60 5.87
C ALA A 24 3.12 -23.17 6.08
N LEU A 25 1.99 -23.02 6.77
CA LEU A 25 1.42 -21.72 7.16
C LEU A 25 1.90 -21.24 8.55
N SER A 26 2.71 -22.04 9.26
CA SER A 26 3.25 -21.63 10.57
C SER A 26 4.44 -20.68 10.39
N GLY A 27 4.14 -19.40 10.18
CA GLY A 27 5.10 -18.30 10.31
C GLY A 27 5.02 -17.65 11.70
N GLN A 28 6.13 -17.16 12.22
CA GLN A 28 6.11 -16.33 13.43
C GLN A 28 6.05 -14.85 13.03
N ALA A 29 5.15 -14.10 13.67
CA ALA A 29 5.12 -12.65 13.53
C ALA A 29 6.40 -12.02 14.09
N PRO A 30 6.91 -10.92 13.50
CA PRO A 30 8.03 -10.18 14.05
C PRO A 30 7.75 -9.72 15.49
N PRO A 31 8.79 -9.60 16.34
CA PRO A 31 8.61 -9.07 17.68
C PRO A 31 8.11 -7.62 17.63
N ARG A 32 7.26 -7.25 18.60
CA ARG A 32 6.73 -5.88 18.69
C ARG A 32 7.87 -4.86 18.87
N PRO A 33 7.81 -3.69 18.22
CA PRO A 33 8.73 -2.60 18.51
C PRO A 33 8.64 -2.14 19.97
N PRO A 34 9.71 -1.59 20.55
CA PRO A 34 9.67 -1.02 21.89
C PRO A 34 8.80 0.26 21.93
N LEU A 35 8.20 0.55 23.08
CA LEU A 35 7.20 1.62 23.25
C LEU A 35 7.65 3.01 22.73
N PRO A 36 8.89 3.49 22.96
CA PRO A 36 9.31 4.79 22.42
C PRO A 36 9.25 4.86 20.90
N HIS A 37 9.55 3.75 20.21
CA HIS A 37 9.46 3.68 18.75
C HIS A 37 8.00 3.72 18.28
N ILE A 38 7.09 3.08 19.02
CA ILE A 38 5.65 3.13 18.74
C ILE A 38 5.14 4.56 18.89
N LEU A 39 5.43 5.25 20.00
CA LEU A 39 5.00 6.63 20.24
C LEU A 39 5.55 7.59 19.18
N ALA A 40 6.84 7.47 18.86
CA ALA A 40 7.46 8.29 17.82
C ALA A 40 6.86 8.04 16.43
N ALA A 41 6.59 6.77 16.08
CA ALA A 41 5.94 6.41 14.82
C ALA A 41 4.50 6.94 14.74
N THR A 42 3.73 6.82 15.81
CA THR A 42 2.36 7.35 15.89
C THR A 42 2.36 8.86 15.65
N LEU A 43 3.22 9.62 16.33
CA LEU A 43 3.29 11.07 16.13
C LEU A 43 3.75 11.43 14.70
N ALA A 44 4.73 10.69 14.16
CA ALA A 44 5.24 10.90 12.81
C ALA A 44 4.17 10.71 11.72
N VAL A 45 3.21 9.82 11.93
CA VAL A 45 2.08 9.61 11.02
C VAL A 45 0.96 10.61 11.30
N THR A 46 0.59 10.82 12.57
CA THR A 46 -0.54 11.67 12.94
C THR A 46 -0.36 13.13 12.54
N ILE A 47 0.82 13.72 12.77
CA ILE A 47 1.07 15.14 12.50
C ILE A 47 0.82 15.53 11.03
N PRO A 48 1.45 14.90 10.02
CA PRO A 48 1.18 15.26 8.62
C PRO A 48 -0.26 14.96 8.21
N LEU A 49 -0.91 13.94 8.79
CA LEU A 49 -2.31 13.63 8.48
C LEU A 49 -3.30 14.62 9.10
N LEU A 50 -3.01 15.20 10.27
CA LEU A 50 -3.82 16.28 10.82
C LEU A 50 -3.71 17.54 9.95
N ILE A 51 -2.50 17.85 9.47
CA ILE A 51 -2.29 18.98 8.54
C ILE A 51 -3.07 18.74 7.25
N LEU A 52 -2.94 17.54 6.65
CA LEU A 52 -3.69 17.19 5.44
C LEU A 52 -5.19 17.16 5.68
N GLY A 53 -5.66 16.67 6.84
CA GLY A 53 -7.07 16.66 7.22
C GLY A 53 -7.64 18.08 7.30
N ALA A 54 -6.94 19.00 7.98
CA ALA A 54 -7.36 20.40 8.05
C ALA A 54 -7.39 21.08 6.68
N VAL A 55 -6.41 20.81 5.81
CA VAL A 55 -6.40 21.31 4.43
C VAL A 55 -7.55 20.69 3.63
N ALA A 56 -7.81 19.40 3.79
CA ALA A 56 -8.86 18.69 3.09
C ALA A 56 -10.25 19.20 3.49
N ASP A 57 -10.49 19.50 4.77
CA ASP A 57 -11.72 20.11 5.25
C ASP A 57 -11.92 21.51 4.67
N ALA A 58 -10.85 22.31 4.59
CA ALA A 58 -10.88 23.65 4.02
C ALA A 58 -11.04 23.68 2.48
N THR A 59 -10.73 22.58 1.79
CA THR A 59 -10.70 22.52 0.31
C THR A 59 -11.69 21.51 -0.29
N HIS A 60 -12.45 20.79 0.54
CA HIS A 60 -13.34 19.69 0.16
C HIS A 60 -12.62 18.54 -0.57
N LEU A 61 -11.34 18.29 -0.23
CA LEU A 61 -10.49 17.25 -0.84
C LEU A 61 -10.22 16.07 0.10
N ALA A 62 -11.21 15.69 0.92
CA ALA A 62 -11.14 14.60 1.89
C ALA A 62 -10.68 13.25 1.30
N LEU A 63 -10.88 13.05 0.00
CA LEU A 63 -10.47 11.84 -0.72
C LEU A 63 -8.96 11.57 -0.69
N LEU A 64 -8.14 12.60 -0.46
CA LEU A 64 -6.69 12.46 -0.41
C LEU A 64 -6.20 11.80 0.88
N THR A 65 -6.96 11.90 1.98
CA THR A 65 -6.49 11.50 3.30
C THR A 65 -6.22 9.99 3.42
N PRO A 66 -7.06 9.07 2.92
CA PRO A 66 -6.80 7.63 3.09
C PRO A 66 -5.54 7.12 2.37
N PRO A 67 -5.27 7.44 1.07
CA PRO A 67 -4.01 7.07 0.45
C PRO A 67 -2.81 7.70 1.14
N MET A 68 -2.90 8.98 1.55
CA MET A 68 -1.82 9.65 2.27
C MET A 68 -1.53 9.00 3.63
N ALA A 69 -2.56 8.51 4.32
CA ALA A 69 -2.40 7.78 5.57
C ALA A 69 -1.64 6.46 5.38
N ALA A 70 -1.99 5.69 4.34
CA ALA A 70 -1.26 4.48 3.98
C ALA A 70 0.20 4.78 3.59
N THR A 71 0.43 5.86 2.84
CA THR A 71 1.77 6.34 2.47
C THR A 71 2.61 6.72 3.69
N ALA A 72 2.06 7.51 4.61
CA ALA A 72 2.74 7.92 5.83
C ALA A 72 3.08 6.70 6.71
N ALA A 73 2.14 5.77 6.88
CA ALA A 73 2.37 4.54 7.63
C ALA A 73 3.48 3.68 6.99
N LEU A 74 3.53 3.61 5.66
CA LEU A 74 4.54 2.84 4.95
C LEU A 74 5.95 3.47 5.09
N ILE A 75 6.07 4.80 4.97
CA ILE A 75 7.34 5.52 5.15
C ILE A 75 7.87 5.42 6.60
N VAL A 76 6.98 5.49 7.58
CA VAL A 76 7.35 5.45 9.00
C VAL A 76 7.59 4.01 9.48
N GLY A 77 6.78 3.06 9.01
CA GLY A 77 6.81 1.66 9.42
C GLY A 77 7.88 0.82 8.73
N GLY A 78 8.25 1.19 7.50
CA GLY A 78 9.30 0.51 6.72
C GLY A 78 10.08 1.49 5.84
N PRO A 79 10.90 2.39 6.42
CA PRO A 79 11.64 3.41 5.67
C PRO A 79 12.64 2.86 4.65
N ASP A 80 13.07 1.62 4.82
CA ASP A 80 13.98 0.91 3.92
C ASP A 80 13.26 0.16 2.79
N LEU A 81 11.93 0.05 2.85
CA LEU A 81 11.15 -0.63 1.82
C LEU A 81 11.22 0.12 0.49
N PRO A 82 11.43 -0.55 -0.66
CA PRO A 82 11.39 0.10 -1.97
C PRO A 82 10.09 0.87 -2.21
N LEU A 83 8.95 0.35 -1.73
CA LEU A 83 7.64 1.02 -1.85
C LEU A 83 7.57 2.35 -1.10
N ALA A 84 8.44 2.59 -0.11
CA ALA A 84 8.45 3.79 0.71
C ALA A 84 9.22 4.94 0.09
N GLN A 85 10.04 4.67 -0.93
CA GLN A 85 11.03 5.64 -1.37
C GLN A 85 10.38 6.83 -2.10
N PRO A 86 10.98 8.04 -2.02
CA PRO A 86 10.40 9.26 -2.58
C PRO A 86 9.95 9.13 -4.05
N ARG A 87 10.78 8.55 -4.93
CA ARG A 87 10.41 8.28 -6.33
C ARG A 87 9.13 7.45 -6.42
N ASN A 88 9.05 6.36 -5.66
CA ASN A 88 7.91 5.44 -5.70
C ASN A 88 6.65 6.14 -5.18
N VAL A 89 6.74 6.89 -4.09
CA VAL A 89 5.61 7.65 -3.52
C VAL A 89 5.07 8.65 -4.55
N ILE A 90 5.92 9.52 -5.09
CA ILE A 90 5.51 10.59 -6.00
C ILE A 90 4.99 10.02 -7.33
N LEU A 91 5.76 9.14 -7.98
CA LEU A 91 5.35 8.54 -9.25
C LEU A 91 4.14 7.63 -9.09
N GLY A 92 4.05 6.86 -8.00
CA GLY A 92 2.94 5.96 -7.76
C GLY A 92 1.61 6.69 -7.59
N HIS A 93 1.58 7.77 -6.80
CA HIS A 93 0.39 8.62 -6.73
C HIS A 93 0.09 9.31 -8.05
N PHE A 94 1.10 9.78 -8.78
CA PHE A 94 0.90 10.39 -10.11
C PHE A 94 0.26 9.40 -11.11
N ILE A 95 0.83 8.20 -11.24
CA ILE A 95 0.32 7.13 -12.12
C ILE A 95 -1.10 6.73 -11.70
N GLY A 96 -1.34 6.56 -10.40
CA GLY A 96 -2.67 6.26 -9.88
C GLY A 96 -3.69 7.36 -10.14
N GLY A 97 -3.29 8.61 -9.98
CA GLY A 97 -4.08 9.78 -10.33
C GLY A 97 -4.48 9.79 -11.81
N LEU A 98 -3.50 9.60 -12.70
CA LEU A 98 -3.73 9.60 -14.16
C LEU A 98 -4.64 8.46 -14.60
N ILE A 99 -4.36 7.22 -14.17
CA ILE A 99 -5.12 6.04 -14.59
C ILE A 99 -6.52 6.06 -13.98
N GLY A 100 -6.66 6.43 -12.70
CA GLY A 100 -7.96 6.59 -12.05
C GLY A 100 -8.82 7.63 -12.75
N LEU A 101 -8.25 8.79 -13.08
CA LEU A 101 -8.97 9.85 -13.80
C LEU A 101 -9.37 9.41 -15.21
N ALA A 102 -8.46 8.78 -15.96
CA ALA A 102 -8.75 8.32 -17.32
C ALA A 102 -9.91 7.30 -17.34
N LEU A 103 -9.89 6.33 -16.42
CA LEU A 103 -10.93 5.31 -16.33
C LEU A 103 -12.26 5.88 -15.83
N ALA A 104 -12.23 6.81 -14.87
CA ALA A 104 -13.44 7.50 -14.42
C ALA A 104 -14.12 8.26 -15.57
N ILE A 105 -13.35 8.90 -16.45
CA ILE A 105 -13.86 9.63 -17.62
C ILE A 105 -14.45 8.69 -18.67
N TRP A 106 -13.76 7.58 -18.99
CA TRP A 106 -14.17 6.71 -20.10
C TRP A 106 -15.20 5.64 -19.73
N PHE A 107 -15.20 5.16 -18.49
CA PHE A 107 -16.07 4.07 -18.05
C PHE A 107 -17.05 4.47 -16.94
N GLY A 108 -16.96 5.70 -16.42
CA GLY A 108 -17.78 6.18 -15.32
C GLY A 108 -17.39 5.60 -13.96
N GLY A 109 -18.20 5.91 -12.94
CA GLY A 109 -17.98 5.48 -11.56
C GLY A 109 -18.62 4.13 -11.26
N SER A 110 -17.82 3.11 -10.94
CA SER A 110 -18.30 1.87 -10.32
C SER A 110 -17.17 1.17 -9.55
N ILE A 111 -17.54 0.29 -8.62
CA ILE A 111 -16.58 -0.52 -7.86
C ILE A 111 -15.73 -1.41 -8.80
N LEU A 112 -16.34 -1.96 -9.85
CA LEU A 112 -15.63 -2.79 -10.84
C LEU A 112 -14.59 -1.99 -11.62
N VAL A 113 -14.95 -0.79 -12.09
CA VAL A 113 -14.01 0.11 -12.79
C VAL A 113 -12.91 0.57 -11.83
N GLY A 114 -13.24 0.82 -10.55
CA GLY A 114 -12.23 1.15 -9.55
C GLY A 114 -11.23 0.02 -9.34
N GLY A 115 -11.70 -1.24 -9.26
CA GLY A 115 -10.83 -2.41 -9.16
C GLY A 115 -9.91 -2.56 -10.37
N LEU A 116 -10.45 -2.32 -11.57
CA LEU A 116 -9.68 -2.25 -12.81
C LEU A 116 -8.62 -1.13 -12.76
N ALA A 117 -9.00 0.05 -12.28
CA ALA A 117 -8.09 1.19 -12.15
C ALA A 117 -6.94 0.93 -11.19
N ALA A 118 -7.22 0.34 -10.03
CA ALA A 118 -6.20 -0.05 -9.07
C ALA A 118 -5.21 -1.08 -9.67
N GLY A 119 -5.74 -2.12 -10.33
CA GLY A 119 -4.94 -3.17 -10.96
C GLY A 119 -4.05 -2.65 -12.08
N LEU A 120 -4.62 -1.89 -13.03
CA LEU A 120 -3.86 -1.29 -14.14
C LEU A 120 -2.82 -0.27 -13.64
N SER A 121 -3.18 0.53 -12.64
CA SER A 121 -2.26 1.47 -12.00
C SER A 121 -1.07 0.77 -11.38
N PHE A 122 -1.31 -0.26 -10.58
CA PHE A 122 -0.22 -1.02 -9.97
C PHE A 122 0.65 -1.72 -11.03
N GLY A 123 0.04 -2.32 -12.06
CA GLY A 123 0.77 -2.91 -13.19
C GLY A 123 1.68 -1.89 -13.89
N ALA A 124 1.19 -0.69 -14.16
CA ALA A 124 1.99 0.40 -14.74
C ALA A 124 3.16 0.81 -13.82
N MET A 125 2.95 0.87 -12.51
CA MET A 125 4.04 1.15 -11.56
C MET A 125 5.12 0.06 -11.54
N LEU A 126 4.74 -1.21 -11.70
CA LEU A 126 5.70 -2.31 -11.81
C LEU A 126 6.56 -2.17 -13.07
N VAL A 127 5.93 -1.86 -14.22
CA VAL A 127 6.65 -1.60 -15.48
C VAL A 127 7.63 -0.44 -15.31
N LEU A 128 7.23 0.64 -14.64
CA LEU A 128 8.03 1.85 -14.42
C LEU A 128 8.99 1.75 -13.21
N ARG A 129 9.02 0.59 -12.53
CA ARG A 129 9.86 0.32 -11.34
C ARG A 129 9.66 1.33 -10.20
N CYS A 130 8.43 1.78 -10.01
CA CYS A 130 8.05 2.76 -9.00
C CYS A 130 6.82 2.30 -8.19
N ALA A 131 6.77 1.00 -7.88
CA ALA A 131 5.69 0.39 -7.12
C ALA A 131 5.43 1.13 -5.81
N HIS A 132 4.19 1.57 -5.62
CA HIS A 132 3.71 2.22 -4.40
C HIS A 132 2.22 1.92 -4.26
N SER A 133 1.89 0.89 -3.48
CA SER A 133 0.51 0.40 -3.37
C SER A 133 -0.53 1.45 -2.95
N PRO A 134 -0.23 2.48 -2.13
CA PRO A 134 -1.18 3.56 -1.87
C PRO A 134 -1.60 4.33 -3.14
N GLY A 135 -0.76 4.41 -4.17
CA GLY A 135 -1.13 5.00 -5.45
C GLY A 135 -2.16 4.17 -6.22
N ALA A 136 -2.19 2.85 -6.06
CA ALA A 136 -3.27 2.02 -6.60
C ALA A 136 -4.61 2.29 -5.89
N ALA A 137 -4.57 2.53 -4.57
CA ALA A 137 -5.74 2.98 -3.81
C ALA A 137 -6.21 4.38 -4.25
N THR A 138 -5.30 5.29 -4.60
CA THR A 138 -5.66 6.57 -5.22
C THR A 138 -6.44 6.38 -6.52
N ALA A 139 -6.04 5.44 -7.39
CA ALA A 139 -6.74 5.16 -8.64
C ALA A 139 -8.17 4.64 -8.40
N MET A 140 -8.33 3.70 -7.46
CA MET A 140 -9.64 3.19 -7.03
C MET A 140 -10.55 4.33 -6.57
N LEU A 141 -10.05 5.15 -5.65
CA LEU A 141 -10.82 6.22 -5.03
C LEU A 141 -11.28 7.28 -6.04
N LEU A 142 -10.44 7.65 -7.01
CA LEU A 142 -10.82 8.58 -8.06
C LEU A 142 -11.98 8.10 -8.92
N VAL A 143 -12.11 6.78 -9.12
CA VAL A 143 -13.23 6.20 -9.86
C VAL A 143 -14.48 6.11 -8.98
N THR A 144 -14.35 5.63 -7.74
CA THR A 144 -15.52 5.35 -6.89
C THR A 144 -16.07 6.59 -6.19
N MET A 145 -15.25 7.61 -6.00
CA MET A 145 -15.59 8.84 -5.30
C MET A 145 -14.96 10.03 -6.05
N PRO A 146 -15.39 10.32 -7.29
CA PRO A 146 -14.75 11.32 -8.13
C PRO A 146 -14.86 12.72 -7.47
N PRO A 147 -13.77 13.50 -7.42
CA PRO A 147 -13.79 14.86 -6.90
C PRO A 147 -14.55 15.78 -7.86
N GLU A 148 -15.14 16.86 -7.33
CA GLU A 148 -15.87 17.87 -8.13
C GLU A 148 -14.98 18.53 -9.20
N HIS A 149 -13.68 18.65 -8.92
CA HIS A 149 -12.69 19.25 -9.83
C HIS A 149 -11.51 18.29 -10.10
N PRO A 150 -11.67 17.32 -10.99
CA PRO A 150 -10.68 16.26 -11.20
C PRO A 150 -9.30 16.73 -11.66
N LEU A 151 -9.24 17.80 -12.47
CA LEU A 151 -7.97 18.36 -12.93
C LEU A 151 -7.21 19.12 -11.83
N ARG A 152 -7.92 19.71 -10.86
CA ARG A 152 -7.30 20.36 -9.69
C ARG A 152 -6.80 19.34 -8.66
N PHE A 153 -7.35 18.13 -8.70
CA PHE A 153 -6.97 17.07 -7.77
C PHE A 153 -5.52 16.61 -7.95
N LEU A 154 -5.04 16.49 -9.19
CA LEU A 154 -3.72 15.93 -9.46
C LEU A 154 -2.57 16.78 -8.88
N PRO A 155 -2.52 18.12 -9.05
CA PRO A 155 -1.53 18.96 -8.36
C PRO A 155 -1.58 18.83 -6.83
N VAL A 156 -2.78 18.80 -6.24
CA VAL A 156 -2.94 18.70 -4.78
C VAL A 156 -2.47 17.33 -4.29
N LEU A 157 -2.81 16.25 -5.00
CA LEU A 157 -2.33 14.90 -4.69
C LEU A 157 -0.80 14.84 -4.64
N ILE A 158 -0.11 15.44 -5.62
CA ILE A 158 1.35 15.46 -5.66
C ILE A 158 1.92 16.33 -4.54
N ALA A 159 1.29 17.48 -4.24
CA ALA A 159 1.69 18.31 -3.10
C ALA A 159 1.52 17.58 -1.76
N SER A 160 0.41 16.84 -1.58
CA SER A 160 0.19 16.00 -0.40
C SER A 160 1.21 14.88 -0.28
N ALA A 161 1.52 14.19 -1.39
CA ALA A 161 2.54 13.15 -1.41
C ALA A 161 3.93 13.72 -1.05
N ALA A 162 4.27 14.89 -1.59
CA ALA A 162 5.52 15.60 -1.25
C ALA A 162 5.57 16.01 0.22
N LEU A 163 4.46 16.49 0.80
CA LEU A 163 4.35 16.82 2.21
C LEU A 163 4.59 15.58 3.09
N VAL A 164 3.99 14.45 2.75
CA VAL A 164 4.17 13.19 3.49
C VAL A 164 5.60 12.67 3.37
N VAL A 165 6.24 12.79 2.20
CA VAL A 165 7.66 12.48 2.04
C VAL A 165 8.52 13.39 2.92
N ALA A 166 8.27 14.70 2.92
CA ALA A 166 8.99 15.65 3.75
C ALA A 166 8.86 15.36 5.24
N ALA A 167 7.64 15.06 5.71
CA ALA A 167 7.39 14.62 7.08
C ALA A 167 8.15 13.32 7.41
N GLY A 168 8.19 12.37 6.47
CA GLY A 168 8.97 11.14 6.59
C GLY A 168 10.48 11.38 6.71
N LEU A 169 11.04 12.33 5.95
CA LEU A 169 12.45 12.73 6.08
C LEU A 169 12.76 13.26 7.48
N VAL A 170 11.91 14.14 8.01
CA VAL A 170 12.07 14.72 9.36
C VAL A 170 11.92 13.64 10.42
N ALA A 171 10.86 12.83 10.35
CA ALA A 171 10.58 11.78 11.33
C ALA A 171 11.68 10.73 11.39
N ASN A 172 12.14 10.24 10.24
CA ASN A 172 13.18 9.22 10.20
C ASN A 172 14.55 9.78 10.61
N ARG A 173 14.83 11.07 10.34
CA ARG A 173 16.02 11.76 10.89
C ARG A 173 15.99 11.83 12.41
N ILE A 174 14.87 12.22 13.02
CA ILE A 174 14.71 12.28 14.48
C ILE A 174 14.89 10.89 15.11
N ARG A 175 14.34 9.86 14.46
CA ARG A 175 14.45 8.45 14.89
C ARG A 175 15.82 7.82 14.57
N ARG A 176 16.75 8.55 13.94
CA ARG A 176 18.07 8.07 13.48
C ARG A 176 17.98 6.85 12.55
N LEU A 177 16.91 6.78 11.76
CA LEU A 177 16.70 5.76 10.74
C LEU A 177 17.15 6.30 9.37
N ARG A 178 17.68 5.41 8.53
CA ARG A 178 18.08 5.76 7.17
C ARG A 178 16.83 5.89 6.29
N TYR A 179 16.52 7.11 5.89
CA TYR A 179 15.51 7.41 4.88
C TYR A 179 15.89 8.71 4.14
N PRO A 180 15.86 8.72 2.80
CA PRO A 180 15.56 7.58 1.93
C PRO A 180 16.74 6.62 1.76
N ALA A 181 16.46 5.39 1.32
CA ALA A 181 17.47 4.46 0.84
C ALA A 181 17.98 4.84 -0.55
N TYR A 182 17.09 5.32 -1.43
CA TYR A 182 17.39 5.89 -2.75
C TYR A 182 16.38 6.96 -3.13
N TRP A 183 16.78 7.88 -4.01
CA TRP A 183 15.90 8.93 -4.52
C TRP A 183 15.29 8.59 -5.88
N TRP A 184 16.07 7.99 -6.78
CA TRP A 184 15.67 7.61 -8.13
C TRP A 184 16.23 6.25 -8.51
#